data_AF-A0A5E4KSJ2-F1
#
_entry.id   AF-A0A5E4KSJ2-F1
#
_cell.length_a   1.000
_cell.length_b   1.000
_cell.length_c   1.000
_cell.angle_alpha   90.00
_cell.angle_beta   90.00
_cell.angle_gamma   90.00
#
_symmetry.space_group_name_H-M   'P 1'
#
loop_
_entity.id
_entity.type
_entity.pdbx_description
1 polymer ?
#
loop_
_entity_poly.entity_id
_entity_poly.type
_entity_poly.pdbx_seq_one_letter_code
_entity_poly.pdbx_strand_id
1 'polypeptide(L)'
;MSRARDTRYFLLDNFFNFWFRFIYRNSRLLEINPELAFELIMKDINSYFGKAFEKQASEFLIEMNRKGSLHFEFMDIGRWWHKTEEIDIITLNKEKKEISFFECKWSSLNAEDAEIILAELKRKATLVKWYNVRRTERFGIIAKNIDDKEKLKGMGYIVFDLMDFVPLVV
;
A
#
# COMPACT_ATOMS: atom_id res chain seq x y z
N MET A 1 -25.71 4.77 22.39
CA MET A 1 -24.49 3.98 22.65
C MET A 1 -24.13 3.21 21.39
N SER A 2 -23.17 3.71 20.59
CA SER A 2 -22.76 3.05 19.34
C SER A 2 -21.94 1.81 19.65
N ARG A 3 -22.40 0.65 19.20
CA ARG A 3 -21.64 -0.60 19.24
C ARG A 3 -20.52 -0.50 18.19
N ALA A 4 -19.29 -0.25 18.64
CA ALA A 4 -18.09 -0.56 17.87
C ALA A 4 -18.12 -2.07 17.54
N ARG A 5 -18.45 -2.43 16.30
CA ARG A 5 -18.68 -3.83 15.89
C ARG A 5 -17.60 -4.39 14.97
N ASP A 6 -16.54 -3.64 14.69
CA ASP A 6 -15.45 -4.10 13.81
C ASP A 6 -14.10 -3.40 14.14
N THR A 7 -13.72 -3.36 15.41
CA THR A 7 -12.40 -2.87 15.79
C THR A 7 -11.37 -3.98 15.58
N ARG A 8 -10.56 -3.86 14.52
CA ARG A 8 -9.41 -4.75 14.26
C ARG A 8 -8.18 -4.21 14.98
N TYR A 9 -7.54 -5.04 15.80
CA TYR A 9 -6.29 -4.71 16.49
C TYR A 9 -5.09 -5.16 15.66
N PHE A 10 -4.07 -4.32 15.56
CA PHE A 10 -2.84 -4.60 14.84
C PHE A 10 -1.63 -4.31 15.74
N LEU A 11 -0.64 -5.20 15.72
CA LEU A 11 0.68 -4.90 16.27
C LEU A 11 1.35 -3.89 15.33
N LEU A 12 1.57 -2.67 15.83
CA LEU A 12 2.14 -1.56 15.06
C LEU A 12 3.64 -1.73 14.79
N ASP A 13 4.31 -2.47 15.67
CA ASP A 13 5.74 -2.73 15.59
C ASP A 13 6.02 -3.95 14.71
N ASN A 14 6.86 -3.75 13.71
CA ASN A 14 7.22 -4.79 12.73
C ASN A 14 7.98 -5.94 13.40
N PHE A 15 8.87 -5.66 14.36
CA PHE A 15 9.63 -6.72 15.02
C PHE A 15 8.73 -7.65 15.82
N PHE A 16 7.86 -7.12 16.68
CA PHE A 16 6.92 -7.94 17.45
C PHE A 16 5.93 -8.67 16.54
N ASN A 17 5.41 -8.02 15.50
CA ASN A 17 4.51 -8.66 14.55
C ASN A 17 5.19 -9.85 13.84
N PHE A 18 6.42 -9.66 13.36
CA PHE A 18 7.23 -10.75 12.80
C PHE A 18 7.47 -11.87 13.79
N TRP A 19 7.90 -11.53 15.01
CA TRP A 19 8.22 -12.51 16.05
C TRP A 19 7.01 -13.37 16.42
N PHE A 20 5.87 -12.76 16.71
CA PHE A 20 4.66 -13.51 17.06
C PHE A 20 4.09 -14.31 15.89
N ARG A 21 4.17 -13.76 14.66
CA ARG A 21 3.64 -14.42 13.46
C ARG A 21 4.46 -15.64 13.02
N PHE A 22 5.79 -15.53 13.06
CA PHE A 22 6.68 -16.53 12.47
C PHE A 22 7.51 -17.28 13.51
N ILE A 23 8.17 -16.58 14.43
CA ILE A 23 9.11 -17.22 15.37
C ILE A 23 8.36 -17.94 16.47
N TYR A 24 7.51 -17.24 17.21
CA TYR A 24 6.76 -17.80 18.33
C TYR A 24 5.85 -18.95 17.89
N ARG A 25 5.10 -18.74 16.80
CA ARG A 25 4.18 -19.74 16.22
C ARG A 25 4.90 -21.04 15.84
N ASN A 26 6.12 -20.94 15.33
CA ASN A 26 6.91 -22.09 14.89
C ASN A 26 8.03 -22.45 15.87
N SER A 27 8.03 -21.95 17.11
CA SER A 27 9.14 -22.08 18.07
C SER A 27 9.56 -23.53 18.30
N ARG A 28 8.59 -24.41 18.57
CA ARG A 28 8.84 -25.85 18.70
C ARG A 28 9.38 -26.49 17.42
N LEU A 29 8.90 -26.06 16.25
CA LEU A 29 9.38 -26.61 14.97
C LEU A 29 10.79 -26.12 14.66
N LEU A 30 11.12 -24.87 15.00
CA LEU A 30 12.47 -24.32 14.89
C LEU A 30 13.49 -25.13 15.72
N GLU A 31 13.09 -25.62 16.89
CA GLU A 31 13.94 -26.48 17.73
C GLU A 31 14.11 -27.90 17.17
N ILE A 32 13.10 -28.45 16.50
CA ILE A 32 13.06 -29.85 16.03
C ILE A 32 13.58 -30.00 14.59
N ASN A 33 13.21 -29.09 13.69
CA ASN A 33 13.52 -29.09 12.27
C ASN A 33 13.53 -27.65 11.73
N PRO A 34 14.64 -26.92 11.89
CA PRO A 34 14.74 -25.51 11.51
C PRO A 34 14.57 -25.27 10.01
N GLU A 35 14.97 -26.22 9.16
CA GLU A 35 14.83 -26.12 7.71
C GLU A 35 13.34 -26.12 7.30
N LEU A 36 12.54 -27.04 7.84
CA LEU A 36 11.11 -27.08 7.56
C LEU A 36 10.39 -25.85 8.13
N ALA A 37 10.79 -25.37 9.32
CA ALA A 37 10.27 -24.13 9.87
C ALA A 37 10.56 -22.94 8.94
N PHE A 38 11.79 -22.85 8.43
CA PHE A 38 12.17 -21.81 7.48
C PHE A 38 11.34 -21.87 6.20
N GLU A 39 11.16 -23.05 5.59
CA GLU A 39 10.31 -23.21 4.41
C GLU A 39 8.87 -22.73 4.64
N LEU A 40 8.28 -23.06 5.79
CA LEU A 40 6.93 -22.62 6.15
C LEU A 40 6.85 -21.11 6.36
N ILE A 41 7.85 -20.51 7.03
CA ILE A 41 7.93 -19.06 7.20
C ILE A 41 8.05 -18.36 5.84
N MET A 42 8.92 -18.86 4.96
CA MET A 42 9.16 -18.28 3.65
C MET A 42 7.92 -18.32 2.74
N LYS A 43 7.02 -19.30 2.90
CA LYS A 43 5.75 -19.34 2.17
C LYS A 43 4.85 -18.12 2.47
N ASP A 44 4.87 -17.63 3.69
CA ASP A 44 4.00 -16.54 4.16
C ASP A 44 4.72 -15.18 4.27
N ILE A 45 6.03 -15.13 4.05
CA ILE A 45 6.86 -13.95 4.33
C ILE A 45 6.49 -12.75 3.44
N ASN A 46 6.14 -13.00 2.17
CA ASN A 46 5.75 -11.94 1.24
C ASN A 46 4.43 -11.26 1.64
N SER A 47 3.49 -12.01 2.23
CA SER A 47 2.26 -11.43 2.78
C SER A 47 2.55 -10.52 3.98
N TYR A 48 3.53 -10.87 4.81
CA TYR A 48 3.97 -10.01 5.89
C TYR A 48 4.62 -8.73 5.36
N PHE A 49 5.55 -8.84 4.41
CA PHE A 49 6.21 -7.68 3.82
C PHE A 49 5.25 -6.79 3.03
N GLY A 50 4.25 -7.35 2.35
CA GLY A 50 3.21 -6.57 1.68
C GLY A 50 2.52 -5.58 2.62
N LYS A 51 2.08 -6.05 3.79
CA LYS A 51 1.44 -5.18 4.80
C LYS A 51 2.41 -4.14 5.39
N ALA A 52 3.66 -4.52 5.64
CA ALA A 52 4.66 -3.58 6.12
C ALA A 52 4.97 -2.52 5.05
N PHE A 53 5.00 -2.91 3.78
CA PHE A 53 5.25 -2.04 2.64
C PHE A 53 4.11 -1.03 2.41
N GLU A 54 2.84 -1.42 2.55
CA GLU A 54 1.69 -0.49 2.51
C GLU A 54 1.85 0.67 3.52
N LYS A 55 2.31 0.36 4.74
CA LYS A 55 2.58 1.37 5.77
C LYS A 55 3.72 2.30 5.34
N GLN A 56 4.83 1.74 4.86
CA GLN A 56 5.97 2.53 4.39
C GLN A 56 5.61 3.40 3.18
N ALA A 57 4.78 2.90 2.27
CA ALA A 57 4.28 3.65 1.12
C ALA A 57 3.40 4.85 1.55
N SER A 58 2.58 4.67 2.60
CA SER A 58 1.81 5.78 3.17
C SER A 58 2.70 6.85 3.80
N GLU A 59 3.71 6.44 4.59
CA GLU A 59 4.70 7.34 5.19
C GLU A 59 5.51 8.09 4.12
N PHE A 60 5.91 7.40 3.06
CA PHE A 60 6.56 7.98 1.88
C PHE A 60 5.71 9.07 1.23
N LEU A 61 4.42 8.80 0.96
CA LEU A 61 3.52 9.78 0.37
C LEU A 61 3.32 11.01 1.28
N ILE A 62 3.23 10.81 2.60
CA ILE A 62 3.15 11.91 3.58
C ILE A 62 4.40 12.80 3.49
N GLU A 63 5.57 12.19 3.44
CA GLU A 63 6.83 12.93 3.37
C GLU A 63 6.97 13.70 2.05
N MET A 64 6.60 13.09 0.93
CA MET A 64 6.58 13.73 -0.39
C MET A 64 5.60 14.92 -0.41
N ASN A 65 4.44 14.78 0.23
CA ASN A 65 3.47 15.87 0.40
C ASN A 65 4.02 17.00 1.27
N ARG A 66 4.69 16.67 2.40
CA ARG A 66 5.32 17.64 3.30
C ARG A 66 6.42 18.45 2.61
N LYS A 67 7.21 17.80 1.75
CA LYS A 67 8.30 18.42 0.98
C LYS A 67 7.82 19.13 -0.29
N GLY A 68 6.52 19.10 -0.62
CA GLY A 68 5.98 19.66 -1.86
C GLY A 68 6.53 18.99 -3.13
N SER A 69 6.95 17.73 -3.02
CA SER A 69 7.56 16.96 -4.12
C SER A 69 6.52 16.22 -4.99
N LEU A 70 5.24 16.31 -4.63
CA LEU A 70 4.11 15.82 -5.44
C LEU A 70 3.52 16.97 -6.25
N HIS A 71 3.02 16.66 -7.45
CA HIS A 71 2.26 17.61 -8.29
C HIS A 71 0.83 17.88 -7.77
N PHE A 72 0.51 17.44 -6.55
CA PHE A 72 -0.77 17.61 -5.88
C PHE A 72 -0.52 17.62 -4.37
N GLU A 73 -1.51 18.08 -3.61
CA GLU A 73 -1.44 18.12 -2.14
C GLU A 73 -2.63 17.40 -1.55
N PHE A 74 -2.44 16.73 -0.42
CA PHE A 74 -3.53 16.13 0.35
C PHE A 74 -3.48 16.54 1.82
N MET A 75 -4.66 16.47 2.46
CA MET A 75 -4.89 16.83 3.86
C MET A 75 -5.19 15.61 4.73
N ASP A 76 -5.54 14.49 4.11
CA ASP A 76 -5.92 13.24 4.77
C ASP A 76 -5.41 12.05 3.94
N ILE A 77 -5.05 10.96 4.61
CA ILE A 77 -4.54 9.73 3.99
C ILE A 77 -4.99 8.52 4.80
N GLY A 78 -5.41 7.46 4.13
CA GLY A 78 -5.80 6.22 4.80
C GLY A 78 -6.15 5.11 3.84
N ARG A 79 -6.65 4.00 4.39
CA ARG A 79 -7.19 2.88 3.60
C ARG A 79 -8.67 3.07 3.36
N TRP A 80 -9.21 2.43 2.34
CA TRP A 80 -10.64 2.35 2.15
C TRP A 80 -11.13 0.93 1.93
N TRP A 81 -12.25 0.62 2.57
CA TRP A 81 -12.85 -0.70 2.56
C TRP A 81 -14.35 -0.59 2.29
N HIS A 82 -14.87 -1.44 1.39
CA HIS A 82 -16.30 -1.62 1.20
C HIS A 82 -16.60 -3.08 0.84
N LYS A 83 -17.29 -3.77 1.76
CA LYS A 83 -17.56 -5.22 1.63
C LYS A 83 -16.25 -6.00 1.47
N THR A 84 -16.03 -6.60 0.30
CA THR A 84 -14.84 -7.38 -0.06
C THR A 84 -13.78 -6.56 -0.79
N GLU A 85 -14.05 -5.27 -1.05
CA GLU A 85 -13.19 -4.41 -1.83
C GLU A 85 -12.32 -3.55 -0.92
N GLU A 86 -11.05 -3.41 -1.32
CA GLU A 86 -10.06 -2.60 -0.63
C GLU A 86 -9.28 -1.75 -1.63
N ILE A 87 -9.02 -0.50 -1.25
CA ILE A 87 -7.98 0.35 -1.85
C ILE A 87 -6.91 0.60 -0.78
N ASP A 88 -5.67 0.19 -1.08
CA ASP A 88 -4.55 0.20 -0.13
C ASP A 88 -4.27 1.59 0.43
N ILE A 89 -4.28 2.62 -0.42
CA ILE A 89 -4.11 4.02 0.02
C ILE A 89 -5.04 4.94 -0.77
N ILE A 90 -5.71 5.83 -0.04
CA ILE A 90 -6.46 6.96 -0.54
C ILE A 90 -5.92 8.23 0.10
N THR A 91 -5.74 9.28 -0.69
CA THR A 91 -5.45 10.63 -0.19
C THR A 91 -6.59 11.58 -0.54
N LEU A 92 -6.96 12.49 0.38
CA LEU A 92 -8.06 13.44 0.18
C LEU A 92 -7.60 14.88 0.36
N ASN A 93 -8.07 15.76 -0.52
CA ASN A 93 -8.03 17.21 -0.36
C ASN A 93 -9.46 17.76 -0.44
N LYS A 94 -10.06 18.06 0.72
CA LYS A 94 -11.46 18.50 0.79
C LYS A 94 -11.68 19.89 0.19
N GLU A 95 -10.70 20.79 0.33
CA GLU A 95 -10.74 22.15 -0.19
C GLU A 95 -10.76 22.16 -1.73
N LYS A 96 -9.85 21.40 -2.35
CA LYS A 96 -9.73 21.30 -3.81
C LYS A 96 -10.61 20.21 -4.43
N LYS A 97 -11.30 19.40 -3.60
CA LYS A 97 -12.09 18.21 -3.99
C LYS A 97 -11.26 17.22 -4.81
N GLU A 98 -10.01 17.00 -4.40
CA GLU A 98 -9.12 16.05 -5.06
C GLU A 98 -9.03 14.76 -4.26
N ILE A 99 -8.97 13.65 -4.98
CA ILE A 99 -8.77 12.31 -4.43
C ILE A 99 -7.71 11.59 -5.27
N SER A 100 -6.81 10.88 -4.60
CA SER A 100 -5.87 9.99 -5.28
C SER A 100 -6.01 8.60 -4.69
N PHE A 101 -5.93 7.59 -5.55
CA PHE A 101 -6.02 6.19 -5.18
C PHE A 101 -4.71 5.50 -5.53
N PHE A 102 -4.22 4.62 -4.65
CA PHE A 102 -3.02 3.84 -4.89
C PHE A 102 -3.19 2.38 -4.51
N GLU A 103 -2.55 1.53 -5.29
CA GLU A 103 -2.27 0.12 -4.96
C GLU A 103 -0.79 -0.02 -4.60
N CYS A 104 -0.52 -0.83 -3.57
CA CYS A 104 0.82 -1.18 -3.13
C CYS A 104 1.11 -2.64 -3.45
N LYS A 105 2.31 -2.94 -3.99
CA LYS A 105 2.71 -4.31 -4.32
C LYS A 105 4.14 -4.60 -3.90
N TRP A 106 4.30 -5.59 -3.02
CA TRP A 106 5.62 -6.13 -2.67
C TRP A 106 6.11 -7.15 -3.70
N SER A 107 6.28 -6.70 -4.94
CA SER A 107 6.75 -7.50 -6.08
C SER A 107 7.41 -6.59 -7.12
N SER A 108 8.21 -7.19 -8.01
CA SER A 108 8.64 -6.53 -9.24
C SER A 108 7.53 -6.65 -10.28
N LEU A 109 7.19 -5.55 -10.95
CA LEU A 109 6.12 -5.49 -11.94
C LEU A 109 6.69 -5.03 -13.27
N ASN A 110 6.26 -5.65 -14.36
CA ASN A 110 6.40 -5.04 -15.68
C ASN A 110 5.24 -4.05 -15.93
N ALA A 111 5.30 -3.33 -17.05
CA ALA A 111 4.27 -2.35 -17.40
C ALA A 111 2.87 -2.96 -17.58
N GLU A 112 2.75 -4.18 -18.14
CA GLU A 112 1.47 -4.84 -18.36
C GLU A 112 0.81 -5.24 -17.03
N ASP A 113 1.59 -5.82 -16.10
CA ASP A 113 1.12 -6.14 -14.75
C ASP A 113 0.61 -4.89 -14.03
N ALA A 114 1.37 -3.79 -14.11
CA ALA A 114 1.00 -2.51 -13.51
C ALA A 114 -0.28 -1.93 -14.12
N GLU A 115 -0.44 -2.00 -15.44
CA GLU A 115 -1.65 -1.55 -16.14
C GLU A 115 -2.90 -2.33 -15.69
N ILE A 116 -2.79 -3.65 -15.53
CA ILE A 116 -3.88 -4.51 -15.02
C ILE A 116 -4.28 -4.08 -13.61
N ILE A 117 -3.30 -3.86 -12.72
CA ILE A 117 -3.54 -3.41 -11.35
C ILE A 117 -4.21 -2.04 -11.33
N LEU A 118 -3.75 -1.10 -12.16
CA LEU A 118 -4.31 0.25 -12.27
C LEU A 118 -5.74 0.25 -12.83
N ALA A 119 -6.05 -0.65 -13.78
CA ALA A 119 -7.40 -0.82 -14.29
C ALA A 119 -8.36 -1.33 -13.20
N GLU A 120 -7.90 -2.29 -12.39
CA GLU A 120 -8.67 -2.79 -11.25
C GLU A 120 -8.86 -1.74 -10.16
N LEU A 121 -7.83 -0.93 -9.89
CA LEU A 121 -7.91 0.21 -8.97
C LEU A 121 -8.95 1.24 -9.44
N LYS A 122 -8.99 1.55 -10.74
CA LYS A 122 -10.01 2.42 -11.34
C LYS A 122 -11.41 1.86 -11.15
N ARG A 123 -11.61 0.55 -11.33
CA ARG A 123 -12.89 -0.12 -11.07
C ARG A 123 -13.31 0.06 -9.61
N LYS A 124 -12.41 -0.21 -8.65
CA LYS A 124 -12.68 -0.05 -7.22
C LYS A 124 -13.02 1.39 -6.84
N ALA A 125 -12.32 2.37 -7.43
CA ALA A 125 -12.54 3.80 -7.17
C ALA A 125 -13.98 4.26 -7.47
N THR A 126 -14.68 3.60 -8.40
CA THR A 126 -16.09 3.88 -8.70
C THR A 126 -17.03 3.62 -7.52
N LEU A 127 -16.63 2.75 -6.59
CA LEU A 127 -17.40 2.39 -5.40
C LEU A 127 -17.21 3.40 -4.26
N VAL A 128 -16.18 4.24 -4.33
CA VAL A 128 -15.85 5.25 -3.31
C VAL A 128 -16.82 6.42 -3.44
N LYS A 129 -17.68 6.60 -2.43
CA LYS A 129 -18.68 7.70 -2.36
C LYS A 129 -18.09 8.93 -1.68
N TRP A 130 -17.46 9.80 -2.45
CA TRP A 130 -16.86 11.05 -1.98
C TRP A 130 -16.79 12.07 -3.11
N TYR A 131 -17.60 13.15 -3.06
CA TYR A 131 -17.70 14.21 -4.08
C TYR A 131 -17.78 13.75 -5.56
N ASN A 132 -18.37 12.58 -5.83
CA ASN A 132 -18.29 11.87 -7.13
C ASN A 132 -18.57 12.70 -8.40
N VAL A 133 -19.39 13.75 -8.33
CA VAL A 133 -19.72 14.60 -9.49
C VAL A 133 -18.66 15.68 -9.77
N ARG A 134 -17.86 16.06 -8.77
CA ARG A 134 -16.98 17.25 -8.81
C ARG A 134 -15.54 16.96 -8.41
N ARG A 135 -15.19 15.70 -8.15
CA ARG A 135 -13.86 15.35 -7.68
C ARG A 135 -12.89 15.20 -8.84
N THR A 136 -11.65 15.60 -8.62
CA THR A 136 -10.54 15.27 -9.51
C THR A 136 -9.87 14.01 -8.99
N GLU A 137 -9.73 12.99 -9.85
CA GLU A 137 -9.15 11.70 -9.49
C GLU A 137 -7.73 11.56 -10.04
N ARG A 138 -6.85 10.97 -9.24
CA ARG A 138 -5.54 10.51 -9.67
C ARG A 138 -5.37 9.05 -9.27
N PHE A 139 -4.60 8.31 -10.07
CA PHE A 139 -4.36 6.89 -9.88
C PHE A 139 -2.88 6.65 -9.82
N GLY A 140 -2.45 5.83 -8.87
CA GLY A 140 -1.06 5.49 -8.76
C GLY A 140 -0.80 4.06 -8.31
N ILE A 141 0.45 3.67 -8.45
CA ILE A 141 0.95 2.37 -8.05
C ILE A 141 2.31 2.56 -7.38
N ILE A 142 2.51 1.86 -6.28
CA ILE A 142 3.76 1.83 -5.53
C ILE A 142 4.18 0.36 -5.44
N ALA A 143 5.34 0.00 -5.99
CA ALA A 143 5.79 -1.39 -5.95
C ALA A 143 7.23 -1.53 -5.46
N LYS A 144 7.68 -2.78 -5.25
CA LYS A 144 9.08 -3.05 -4.91
C LYS A 144 10.00 -2.53 -6.03
N ASN A 145 9.61 -2.80 -7.28
CA ASN A 145 10.27 -2.36 -8.50
C ASN A 145 9.24 -2.36 -9.64
N ILE A 146 9.35 -1.39 -10.54
CA ILE A 146 8.49 -1.28 -11.73
C ILE A 146 9.38 -1.03 -12.94
N ASP A 147 9.28 -1.90 -13.93
CA ASP A 147 9.94 -1.70 -15.21
C ASP A 147 9.20 -0.66 -16.04
N ASP A 148 9.94 0.16 -16.79
CA ASP A 148 9.39 1.17 -17.71
C ASP A 148 8.38 2.14 -17.05
N LYS A 149 8.76 2.71 -15.89
CA LYS A 149 7.95 3.71 -15.17
C LYS A 149 7.53 4.88 -16.06
N GLU A 150 8.36 5.26 -17.03
CA GLU A 150 8.10 6.42 -17.90
C GLU A 150 6.92 6.20 -18.83
N LYS A 151 6.70 4.98 -19.35
CA LYS A 151 5.49 4.64 -20.08
C LYS A 151 4.23 4.90 -19.24
N LEU A 152 4.21 4.39 -18.02
CA LEU A 152 3.06 4.53 -17.10
C LEU A 152 2.83 6.00 -16.70
N LYS A 153 3.91 6.75 -16.41
CA LYS A 153 3.83 8.19 -16.13
C LYS A 153 3.31 8.97 -17.34
N GLY A 154 3.71 8.60 -18.56
CA GLY A 154 3.20 9.17 -19.81
C GLY A 154 1.68 9.00 -20.00
N MET A 155 1.09 7.99 -19.36
CA MET A 155 -0.37 7.77 -19.32
C MET A 155 -1.07 8.57 -18.19
N GLY A 156 -0.33 9.38 -17.43
CA GLY A 156 -0.84 10.20 -16.34
C GLY A 156 -0.94 9.50 -14.98
N TYR A 157 -0.36 8.30 -14.83
CA TYR A 157 -0.31 7.60 -13.54
C TYR A 157 0.80 8.14 -12.63
N ILE A 158 0.56 8.06 -11.32
CA ILE A 158 1.58 8.30 -10.31
C ILE A 158 2.29 6.98 -10.03
N VAL A 159 3.59 6.91 -10.27
CA VAL A 159 4.32 5.64 -10.26
C VAL A 159 5.56 5.79 -9.39
N PHE A 160 5.66 4.95 -8.36
CA PHE A 160 6.83 4.89 -7.49
C PHE A 160 7.31 3.46 -7.28
N ASP A 161 8.61 3.32 -7.07
CA ASP A 161 9.23 2.11 -6.54
C ASP A 161 10.21 2.41 -5.40
N LEU A 162 10.89 1.39 -4.88
CA LEU A 162 11.85 1.57 -3.78
C LEU A 162 13.01 2.52 -4.09
N MET A 163 13.39 2.69 -5.36
CA MET A 163 14.46 3.63 -5.70
C MET A 163 14.03 5.08 -5.46
N ASP A 164 12.72 5.35 -5.55
CA ASP A 164 12.15 6.67 -5.28
C ASP A 164 12.11 7.01 -3.78
N PHE A 165 12.29 6.01 -2.89
CA PHE A 165 12.31 6.22 -1.44
C PHE A 165 13.67 6.73 -0.93
N VAL A 166 14.74 6.43 -1.66
CA VAL A 166 16.13 6.73 -1.28
C VAL A 166 16.37 8.21 -0.94
N PRO A 167 15.85 9.19 -1.70
CA PRO A 167 16.05 10.61 -1.41
C PRO A 167 15.42 11.11 -0.10
N LEU A 168 14.62 10.29 0.59
CA LEU A 168 13.93 10.66 1.82
C LEU A 168 14.61 10.12 3.09
N VAL A 169 15.65 9.29 2.94
CA VAL A 169 16.38 8.67 4.06
C VAL A 169 17.62 9.49 4.46
N VAL A 170 17.73 10.73 3.97
CA VAL A 170 18.81 11.68 4.27
C VAL A 170 18.26 12.90 5.00
#